data_AF-A0A4Z0P521-F1
#
_entry.id   AF-A0A4Z0P521-F1
#
_cell.length_a   1.000
_cell.length_b   1.000
_cell.length_c   1.000
_cell.angle_alpha   90.00
_cell.angle_beta   90.00
_cell.angle_gamma   90.00
#
_symmetry.space_group_name_H-M   'P 1'
#
loop_
_entity.id
_entity.type
_entity.pdbx_description
1 polymer ?
#
loop_
_entity_poly.entity_id
_entity_poly.type
_entity_poly.pdbx_seq_one_letter_code
_entity_poly.pdbx_strand_id
1 'polypeptide(L)'
;DQQGKEYIDFAGGIAVTALGHCHPALVEALKSQGETLWHTSNVFTNEPALRLGRKLIDATFAERVLFMNSGTEANETAFKLARHYACVRHSPFKTKIIAFHNAFHGRSLFTVSVGGQPKSSAGCGPTPADRMHGPFHDRHAGTAVF
;
A
#
# COMPACT_ATOMS: atom_id res chain seq x y z
N ASP A 1 10.91 -3.55 -28.54
CA ASP A 1 10.49 -2.14 -28.41
C ASP A 1 9.92 -1.67 -29.76
N GLN A 2 9.74 -0.37 -29.99
CA GLN A 2 9.25 0.16 -31.28
C GLN A 2 10.18 -0.16 -32.47
N GLN A 3 11.45 -0.50 -32.21
CA GLN A 3 12.46 -0.88 -33.22
C GLN A 3 12.57 -2.41 -33.38
N GLY A 4 11.72 -3.19 -32.70
CA GLY A 4 11.76 -4.64 -32.75
C GLY A 4 12.87 -5.29 -31.91
N LYS A 5 13.59 -4.53 -31.08
CA LYS A 5 14.61 -5.10 -30.20
C LYS A 5 13.96 -5.86 -29.04
N GLU A 6 14.47 -7.07 -28.79
CA GLU A 6 14.04 -7.95 -27.72
C GLU A 6 14.79 -7.66 -26.41
N TYR A 7 14.11 -7.83 -25.29
CA TYR A 7 14.66 -7.66 -23.94
C TYR A 7 14.21 -8.80 -23.05
N ILE A 8 15.14 -9.31 -22.24
CA ILE A 8 14.81 -10.18 -21.11
C ILE A 8 14.52 -9.28 -19.90
N ASP A 9 13.29 -9.36 -19.37
CA ASP A 9 12.85 -8.49 -18.29
C ASP A 9 13.17 -9.07 -16.90
N PHE A 10 14.24 -8.57 -16.28
CA PHE A 10 14.56 -8.81 -14.87
C PHE A 10 14.12 -7.67 -13.94
N ALA A 11 13.43 -6.65 -14.46
CA ALA A 11 12.94 -5.52 -13.67
C ALA A 11 11.48 -5.71 -13.22
N GLY A 12 10.67 -6.38 -14.05
CA GLY A 12 9.28 -6.69 -13.76
C GLY A 12 8.42 -5.45 -13.52
N GLY A 13 8.74 -4.33 -14.16
CA GLY A 13 8.07 -3.05 -13.91
C GLY A 13 8.15 -2.60 -12.45
N ILE A 14 9.30 -2.79 -11.79
CA ILE A 14 9.48 -2.57 -10.34
C ILE A 14 8.67 -3.60 -9.54
N ALA A 15 8.94 -4.89 -9.80
CA ALA A 15 8.33 -6.04 -9.13
C ALA A 15 6.80 -6.11 -9.21
N VAL A 16 6.18 -5.50 -10.23
CA VAL A 16 4.72 -5.52 -10.47
C VAL A 16 4.31 -6.75 -11.26
N THR A 17 4.99 -7.08 -12.35
CA THR A 17 4.63 -8.20 -13.24
C THR A 17 5.13 -9.54 -12.71
N ALA A 18 4.69 -9.91 -11.50
CA ALA A 18 5.10 -11.12 -10.79
C ALA A 18 4.82 -12.44 -11.55
N LEU A 19 3.91 -12.42 -12.54
CA LEU A 19 3.59 -13.56 -13.41
C LEU A 19 4.02 -13.33 -14.88
N GLY A 20 4.88 -12.34 -15.13
CA GLY A 20 5.31 -11.95 -16.46
C GLY A 20 4.31 -11.11 -17.24
N HIS A 21 4.64 -10.80 -18.50
CA HIS A 21 3.81 -10.02 -19.41
C HIS A 21 2.76 -10.91 -20.07
N CYS A 22 1.51 -10.45 -20.13
CA CYS A 22 0.41 -11.13 -20.83
C CYS A 22 0.21 -12.61 -20.43
N HIS A 23 0.37 -12.95 -19.15
CA HIS A 23 0.15 -14.31 -18.67
C HIS A 23 -1.26 -14.81 -19.06
N PRO A 24 -1.41 -15.97 -19.74
CA PRO A 24 -2.67 -16.39 -20.34
C PRO A 24 -3.86 -16.39 -19.38
N ALA A 25 -3.66 -16.88 -18.15
CA ALA A 25 -4.72 -16.89 -17.13
C ALA A 25 -5.17 -15.48 -16.68
N LEU A 26 -4.27 -14.49 -16.68
CA LEU A 26 -4.61 -13.11 -16.30
C LEU A 26 -5.35 -12.42 -17.45
N VAL A 27 -4.93 -12.68 -18.70
CA VAL A 27 -5.61 -12.16 -19.89
C VAL A 27 -7.03 -12.70 -19.99
N GLU A 28 -7.23 -13.99 -19.72
CA GLU A 28 -8.56 -14.61 -19.71
C GLU A 28 -9.46 -14.04 -18.61
N ALA A 29 -8.94 -13.90 -17.39
CA ALA A 29 -9.69 -13.28 -16.29
C ALA A 29 -10.08 -11.82 -16.59
N LEU A 30 -9.19 -11.06 -17.23
CA LEU A 30 -9.46 -9.69 -17.65
C LEU A 30 -10.56 -9.62 -18.71
N LYS A 31 -10.48 -10.46 -19.76
CA LYS A 31 -11.47 -10.48 -20.85
C LYS A 31 -12.85 -10.91 -20.37
N SER A 32 -12.93 -12.06 -19.71
CA SER A 32 -14.21 -12.61 -19.21
C SER A 32 -14.92 -11.67 -18.23
N GLN A 33 -14.20 -11.11 -17.26
CA GLN A 33 -14.79 -10.13 -16.33
C GLN A 33 -15.10 -8.80 -17.05
N GLY A 34 -14.29 -8.41 -18.02
CA GLY A 34 -14.48 -7.19 -18.82
C GLY A 34 -15.72 -7.24 -19.72
N GLU A 35 -16.13 -8.42 -20.15
CA GLU A 35 -17.39 -8.66 -20.87
C GLU A 35 -18.60 -8.72 -19.92
N THR A 36 -18.36 -8.80 -18.61
CA THR A 36 -19.40 -8.95 -17.59
C THR A 36 -19.67 -7.64 -16.84
N LEU A 37 -18.69 -7.10 -16.12
CA LEU A 37 -18.85 -5.92 -15.25
C LEU A 37 -17.50 -5.36 -14.78
N TRP A 38 -17.33 -4.04 -14.89
CA TRP A 38 -16.09 -3.34 -14.50
C TRP A 38 -16.21 -2.62 -13.15
N HIS A 39 -17.26 -1.82 -12.96
CA HIS A 39 -17.35 -0.93 -11.81
C HIS A 39 -18.79 -0.62 -11.41
N THR A 40 -19.06 -0.68 -10.10
CA THR A 40 -20.39 -0.38 -9.51
C THR A 40 -20.30 0.57 -8.32
N SER A 41 -19.15 1.21 -8.09
CA SER A 41 -18.80 1.89 -6.84
C SER A 41 -18.87 0.97 -5.60
N ASN A 42 -18.62 1.54 -4.41
CA ASN A 42 -18.75 0.84 -3.12
C ASN A 42 -20.14 0.99 -2.49
N VAL A 43 -21.11 1.60 -3.17
CA VAL A 43 -22.53 1.51 -2.76
C VAL A 43 -23.00 0.04 -2.79
N PHE A 44 -22.40 -0.75 -3.67
CA PHE A 44 -22.62 -2.19 -3.81
C PHE A 44 -21.33 -2.96 -3.51
N THR A 45 -21.49 -4.21 -3.11
CA THR A 45 -20.40 -5.20 -3.17
C THR A 45 -20.42 -5.93 -4.52
N ASN A 46 -19.42 -6.76 -4.78
CA ASN A 46 -19.37 -7.62 -5.97
C ASN A 46 -18.67 -8.95 -5.67
N GLU A 47 -19.06 -10.01 -6.40
CA GLU A 47 -18.52 -11.35 -6.18
C GLU A 47 -17.00 -11.46 -6.35
N PRO A 48 -16.35 -10.83 -7.37
CA PRO A 48 -14.89 -10.87 -7.48
C PRO A 48 -14.18 -10.34 -6.23
N ALA A 49 -14.61 -9.20 -5.69
CA ALA A 49 -14.05 -8.62 -4.47
C ALA A 49 -14.26 -9.53 -3.25
N LEU A 50 -15.46 -10.10 -3.08
CA LEU A 50 -15.75 -11.01 -1.97
C LEU A 50 -14.90 -12.29 -2.04
N ARG A 51 -14.76 -12.88 -3.23
CA ARG A 51 -13.93 -14.08 -3.44
C ARG A 51 -12.45 -13.81 -3.16
N LEU A 52 -11.92 -12.68 -3.64
CA LEU A 52 -10.54 -12.29 -3.35
C LEU A 52 -10.33 -12.04 -1.87
N GLY A 53 -11.26 -11.32 -1.22
CA GLY A 53 -11.20 -11.05 0.21
C GLY A 53 -11.22 -12.31 1.04
N ARG A 54 -12.07 -13.28 0.68
CA ARG A 54 -12.11 -14.58 1.36
C ARG A 54 -10.79 -15.34 1.24
N LYS A 55 -10.21 -15.41 0.04
CA LYS A 55 -8.90 -16.07 -0.18
C LYS A 55 -7.79 -15.43 0.67
N LEU A 56 -7.77 -14.10 0.80
CA LEU A 56 -6.79 -13.39 1.62
C LEU A 56 -6.98 -13.69 3.11
N ILE A 57 -8.22 -13.69 3.58
CA ILE A 57 -8.56 -14.01 4.98
C ILE A 57 -8.13 -15.45 5.31
N ASP A 58 -8.50 -16.41 4.45
CA ASP A 58 -8.19 -17.83 4.70
C ASP A 58 -6.68 -18.13 4.67
N ALA A 59 -5.88 -17.33 3.96
CA ALA A 59 -4.44 -17.55 3.79
C ALA A 59 -3.55 -16.70 4.71
N THR A 60 -4.12 -15.81 5.54
CA THR A 60 -3.33 -14.84 6.34
C THR A 60 -3.91 -14.65 7.74
N PHE A 61 -3.35 -13.72 8.53
CA PHE A 61 -3.89 -13.34 9.83
C PHE A 61 -5.14 -12.45 9.74
N ALA A 62 -5.49 -11.98 8.52
CA ALA A 62 -6.51 -10.97 8.34
C ALA A 62 -7.91 -11.52 8.62
N GLU A 63 -8.73 -10.76 9.33
CA GLU A 63 -10.17 -11.05 9.48
C GLU A 63 -11.04 -10.17 8.56
N ARG A 64 -10.49 -9.05 8.08
CA ARG A 64 -11.17 -8.07 7.22
C ARG A 64 -10.17 -7.48 6.23
N VAL A 65 -10.67 -7.06 5.06
CA VAL A 65 -9.87 -6.44 3.99
C VAL A 65 -10.58 -5.23 3.40
N LEU A 66 -9.82 -4.30 2.85
CA LEU A 66 -10.31 -3.18 2.05
C LEU A 66 -9.46 -3.07 0.78
N PHE A 67 -10.10 -3.02 -0.39
CA PHE A 67 -9.42 -2.93 -1.67
C PHE A 67 -9.23 -1.48 -2.10
N MET A 68 -8.04 -1.19 -2.61
CA MET A 68 -7.62 0.12 -3.13
C MET A 68 -6.88 -0.08 -4.46
N ASN A 69 -6.54 1.01 -5.15
CA ASN A 69 -5.99 0.97 -6.51
C ASN A 69 -4.46 1.03 -6.54
N SER A 70 -3.81 1.38 -5.42
CA SER A 70 -2.36 1.49 -5.34
C SER A 70 -1.82 1.17 -3.94
N GLY A 71 -0.52 0.90 -3.86
CA GLY A 71 0.18 0.78 -2.57
C GLY A 71 0.15 2.07 -1.74
N THR A 72 0.09 3.24 -2.38
CA THR A 72 -0.04 4.53 -1.67
C THR A 72 -1.39 4.63 -0.96
N GLU A 73 -2.49 4.28 -1.63
CA GLU A 73 -3.83 4.30 -1.03
C GLU A 73 -4.01 3.23 0.07
N ALA A 74 -3.40 2.06 -0.12
CA ALA A 74 -3.37 1.02 0.90
C ALA A 74 -2.64 1.50 2.17
N ASN A 75 -1.47 2.16 2.01
CA ASN A 75 -0.73 2.72 3.14
C ASN A 75 -1.45 3.90 3.80
N GLU A 76 -2.08 4.80 3.03
CA GLU A 76 -2.95 5.86 3.56
C GLU A 76 -4.05 5.26 4.47
N THR A 77 -4.71 4.21 3.98
CA THR A 77 -5.74 3.50 4.73
C THR A 77 -5.19 2.94 6.04
N ALA A 78 -4.04 2.26 5.98
CA ALA A 78 -3.41 1.67 7.16
C ALA A 78 -3.03 2.75 8.20
N PHE A 79 -2.41 3.86 7.76
CA PHE A 79 -2.01 4.93 8.67
C PHE A 79 -3.21 5.67 9.27
N LYS A 80 -4.27 5.91 8.49
CA LYS A 80 -5.52 6.50 8.97
C LYS A 80 -6.23 5.57 9.94
N LEU A 81 -6.30 4.28 9.65
CA LEU A 81 -6.92 3.28 10.52
C LEU A 81 -6.18 3.18 11.86
N ALA A 82 -4.85 3.12 11.84
CA ALA A 82 -4.04 3.07 13.06
C ALA A 82 -4.26 4.31 13.95
N ARG A 83 -4.25 5.52 13.35
CA ARG A 83 -4.53 6.76 14.09
C ARG A 83 -5.97 6.82 14.61
N HIS A 84 -6.95 6.46 13.79
CA HIS A 84 -8.35 6.47 14.20
C HIS A 84 -8.59 5.47 15.34
N TYR A 85 -8.06 4.26 15.24
CA TYR A 85 -8.12 3.24 16.28
C TYR A 85 -7.54 3.77 17.60
N ALA A 86 -6.34 4.36 17.58
CA ALA A 86 -5.72 4.92 18.77
C ALA A 86 -6.57 6.06 19.40
N CYS A 87 -7.14 6.92 18.56
CA CYS A 87 -8.02 8.01 18.98
C CYS A 87 -9.26 7.49 19.72
N VAL A 88 -9.98 6.52 19.13
CA VAL A 88 -11.27 6.04 19.66
C VAL A 88 -11.16 4.95 20.72
N ARG A 89 -9.99 4.31 20.87
CA ARG A 89 -9.75 3.25 21.87
C ARG A 89 -8.90 3.68 23.06
N HIS A 90 -8.08 4.72 22.90
CA HIS A 90 -7.13 5.10 23.93
C HIS A 90 -7.19 6.60 24.24
N SER A 91 -6.77 7.45 23.29
CA SER A 91 -6.72 8.89 23.51
C SER A 91 -6.58 9.63 22.19
N PRO A 92 -7.23 10.80 22.01
CA PRO A 92 -7.00 11.66 20.84
C PRO A 92 -5.55 12.16 20.76
N PHE A 93 -4.77 12.08 21.84
CA PHE A 93 -3.37 12.49 21.89
C PHE A 93 -2.38 11.36 21.54
N LYS A 94 -2.85 10.13 21.33
CA LYS A 94 -1.99 8.99 20.92
C LYS A 94 -1.79 8.98 19.40
N THR A 95 -0.97 9.91 18.90
CA THR A 95 -0.86 10.24 17.45
C THR A 95 0.46 9.83 16.78
N LYS A 96 1.51 9.57 17.59
CA LYS A 96 2.87 9.28 17.14
C LYS A 96 2.93 8.05 16.23
N ILE A 97 3.55 8.20 15.06
CA ILE A 97 3.90 7.10 14.14
C ILE A 97 5.42 6.95 14.12
N ILE A 98 5.91 5.73 14.36
CA ILE A 98 7.33 5.40 14.25
C ILE A 98 7.56 4.74 12.89
N ALA A 99 8.49 5.27 12.12
CA ALA A 99 8.92 4.74 10.83
C ALA A 99 10.45 4.65 10.80
N PHE A 100 11.02 4.24 9.65
CA PHE A 100 12.45 3.97 9.54
C PHE A 100 13.10 4.79 8.45
N HIS A 101 14.38 5.14 8.64
CA HIS A 101 15.20 5.74 7.59
C HIS A 101 15.23 4.85 6.34
N ASN A 102 15.30 5.48 5.17
CA ASN A 102 15.27 4.87 3.83
C ASN A 102 13.94 4.19 3.42
N ALA A 103 12.93 4.14 4.30
CA ALA A 103 11.64 3.55 3.98
C ALA A 103 10.91 4.26 2.83
N PHE A 104 10.15 3.49 2.04
CA PHE A 104 9.29 3.98 0.96
C PHE A 104 7.86 3.48 1.16
N HIS A 105 6.90 4.40 1.29
CA HIS A 105 5.48 4.08 1.53
C HIS A 105 4.52 4.67 0.49
N GLY A 106 5.04 5.37 -0.52
CA GLY A 106 4.23 6.05 -1.52
C GLY A 106 4.61 7.51 -1.70
N ARG A 107 3.77 8.22 -2.46
CA ARG A 107 4.03 9.61 -2.89
C ARG A 107 2.93 10.60 -2.49
N SER A 108 1.87 10.17 -1.80
CA SER A 108 0.95 11.13 -1.17
C SER A 108 1.67 11.89 -0.06
N LEU A 109 1.19 13.10 0.28
CA LEU A 109 1.86 13.93 1.29
C LEU A 109 2.02 13.20 2.63
N PHE A 110 1.05 12.39 3.05
CA PHE A 110 1.19 11.64 4.31
C PHE A 110 2.15 10.46 4.16
N THR A 111 1.98 9.63 3.13
CA THR A 111 2.82 8.42 2.94
C THR A 111 4.28 8.73 2.68
N VAL A 112 4.59 9.74 1.85
CA VAL A 112 5.97 10.15 1.56
C VAL A 112 6.68 10.67 2.81
N SER A 113 5.92 11.30 3.70
CA SER A 113 6.45 11.91 4.90
C SER A 113 6.53 10.94 6.08
N VAL A 114 5.74 9.85 6.07
CA VAL A 114 6.00 8.65 6.88
C VAL A 114 7.21 7.88 6.33
N GLY A 115 7.44 7.92 5.01
CA GLY A 115 8.66 7.45 4.39
C GLY A 115 9.93 8.04 4.98
N GLY A 116 11.05 7.32 4.87
CA GLY A 116 12.31 7.63 5.53
C GLY A 116 13.33 8.38 4.67
N GLN A 117 12.88 9.07 3.62
CA GLN A 117 13.75 9.73 2.65
C GLN A 117 13.43 11.23 2.58
N PRO A 118 14.14 12.09 3.34
CA PRO A 118 13.82 13.53 3.45
C PRO A 118 13.76 14.26 2.11
N LYS A 119 14.60 13.85 1.15
CA LYS A 119 14.60 14.40 -0.23
C LYS A 119 13.27 14.20 -0.95
N SER A 120 12.52 13.14 -0.63
CA SER A 120 11.27 12.80 -1.30
C SER A 120 10.06 13.58 -0.77
N SER A 121 10.14 14.09 0.47
CA SER A 121 9.09 14.90 1.10
C SER A 121 9.41 16.40 1.13
N ALA A 122 10.61 16.81 0.69
CA ALA A 122 11.06 18.19 0.70
C ALA A 122 10.26 19.06 -0.29
N GLY A 123 9.96 20.30 0.10
CA GLY A 123 9.32 21.29 -0.79
C GLY A 123 7.80 21.14 -0.97
N CYS A 124 7.15 20.18 -0.29
CA CYS A 124 5.70 19.96 -0.40
C CYS A 124 4.85 20.76 0.62
N GLY A 125 5.42 21.79 1.24
CA GLY A 125 4.78 22.55 2.32
C GLY A 125 4.79 21.83 3.68
N PRO A 126 3.97 22.27 4.64
CA PRO A 126 3.89 21.64 5.96
C PRO A 126 3.44 20.18 5.84
N THR A 127 4.25 19.27 6.35
CA THR A 127 3.92 17.83 6.34
C THR A 127 3.14 17.44 7.59
N PRO A 128 2.30 16.38 7.53
CA PRO A 128 1.55 15.93 8.71
C PRO A 128 2.46 15.65 9.92
N ALA A 129 2.15 16.19 11.11
CA ALA A 129 3.03 16.06 12.28
C ALA A 129 3.00 14.65 12.91
N ASP A 130 3.68 14.51 14.07
CA ASP A 130 3.73 13.32 14.92
C ASP A 130 4.23 12.05 14.22
N ARG A 131 5.40 12.18 13.60
CA ARG A 131 6.15 11.06 13.03
C ARG A 131 7.59 11.14 13.48
N MET A 132 8.18 9.98 13.73
CA MET A 132 9.57 9.85 14.13
C MET A 132 10.22 8.76 13.29
N HIS A 133 11.50 8.95 12.95
CA HIS A 133 12.28 7.99 12.19
C HIS A 133 13.43 7.45 13.02
N GLY A 134 13.57 6.13 13.07
CA GLY A 134 14.75 5.46 13.60
C GLY A 134 15.51 4.69 12.52
N PRO A 135 16.74 4.24 12.79
CA PRO A 135 17.45 3.32 11.92
C PRO A 135 16.71 1.98 11.80
N PHE A 136 16.63 1.46 10.58
CA PHE A 136 16.09 0.12 10.33
C PHE A 136 17.01 -0.94 10.94
N HIS A 137 16.43 -2.03 11.47
CA HIS A 137 17.11 -3.11 12.21
C HIS A 137 17.78 -2.73 13.54
N ASP A 138 17.56 -1.52 14.06
CA ASP A 138 18.02 -1.14 15.40
C ASP A 138 16.89 -1.27 16.43
N ARG A 139 16.94 -2.35 17.22
CA ARG A 139 15.97 -2.61 18.29
C ARG A 139 16.07 -1.63 19.46
N HIS A 140 17.25 -1.06 19.70
CA HIS A 140 17.48 -0.11 20.80
C HIS A 140 16.91 1.26 20.45
N ALA A 141 17.04 1.69 19.19
CA ALA A 141 16.37 2.90 18.70
C ALA A 141 14.84 2.77 18.77
N GLY A 142 14.29 1.59 18.50
CA GLY A 142 12.85 1.35 18.64
C GLY A 142 12.35 1.51 20.08
N THR A 143 13.14 1.15 21.09
CA THR A 143 12.75 1.21 22.51
C THR A 143 12.93 2.59 23.14
N ALA A 144 13.85 3.42 22.65
CA ALA A 144 14.08 4.78 23.15
C ALA A 144 12.99 5.79 22.76
N VAL A 145 12.08 5.42 21.86
CA VAL A 145 11.03 6.28 21.29
C VAL A 145 9.67 6.11 22.01
N PHE A 146 9.55 5.10 22.90
CA PHE A 146 8.36 4.79 23.69
C PHE A 146 8.35 5.45 25.07
#